data_AF-A0A924URT9-F1
#
_entry.id   AF-A0A924URT9-F1
#
_cell.length_a   1.000
_cell.length_b   1.000
_cell.length_c   1.000
_cell.angle_alpha   90.00
_cell.angle_beta   90.00
_cell.angle_gamma   90.00
#
_symmetry.space_group_name_H-M   'P 1'
#
loop_
_entity.id
_entity.type
_entity.pdbx_description
1 polymer ?
#
loop_
_entity_poly.entity_id
_entity_poly.type
_entity_poly.pdbx_seq_one_letter_code
_entity_poly.pdbx_strand_id
1 'polypeptide(L)'
;MFRKLVSSLSFSPALVGQLGFYARRLKKEQATRRLGLIFTALALVMQSFAVLTPPEPANAANPSDMMYGGVSSKAQLLTAYDNSARGNGDIKNIYDYVGITRDEIANTKESTMNSRQKGTGAGGWVSWGRVHRFSAANGEVQHNANGVTVYSRPNWLYDTSSYAKKKGTTQYAFVGYSASIGEFAILKGCGNLVTTKLPVTPPPPPPVAPPAESRCVLLQVKRIERTKYSFDATAQVTNGATISNYAFVVKNAAGAIVSQQSVPSSATTASSTVIELKTAGSYTASVSVTTSAGERSGGACVAPLTVSPPDKCVYNPSFTNEDKECQPCPANKDLWYKDKDCTPQVASGKDATNLTQGNTKAETVTANASDRIEYKVSLYNVGKVPATVEFKEELSDVLEYSTLQDNGGGTLNTDSKVLSWGSVTLKPGEKQTRTFVVALAAEIPATSRGTSEPSSYDCIMTNAFGNTVNINVNCSGPKVVEEIVSQLPSTGPSENILFAGIVGSIVTYFYARSRQMTKEVRLIRKEFNMGTI
;
A
#
# COMPACT_ATOMS: atom_id res chain seq x y z
N MET A 1 64.57 -3.52 4.99
CA MET A 1 65.69 -2.81 4.33
C MET A 1 66.48 -1.95 5.32
N PHE A 2 65.83 -1.12 6.15
CA PHE A 2 66.49 -0.31 7.20
C PHE A 2 67.40 -1.09 8.17
N ARG A 3 66.85 -2.12 8.84
CA ARG A 3 67.57 -2.92 9.86
C ARG A 3 68.87 -3.56 9.34
N LYS A 4 68.86 -4.00 8.07
CA LYS A 4 69.98 -4.71 7.44
C LYS A 4 71.16 -3.80 7.09
N LEU A 5 70.88 -2.50 6.93
CA LEU A 5 71.89 -1.45 6.70
C LEU A 5 72.58 -1.03 8.00
N VAL A 6 71.83 -1.00 9.10
CA VAL A 6 72.33 -0.61 10.43
C VAL A 6 73.23 -1.69 11.03
N SER A 7 72.92 -2.97 10.82
CA SER A 7 73.66 -4.11 11.44
C SER A 7 75.07 -4.36 10.89
N SER A 8 75.40 -3.81 9.72
CA SER A 8 76.69 -4.04 9.04
C SER A 8 77.56 -2.78 8.97
N LEU A 9 77.13 -1.68 9.62
CA LEU A 9 77.80 -0.38 9.57
C LEU A 9 79.19 -0.39 10.24
N SER A 10 79.38 -1.21 11.28
CA SER A 10 80.63 -1.34 12.04
C SER A 10 81.75 -2.05 11.27
N PHE A 11 81.44 -2.77 10.19
CA PHE A 11 82.40 -3.59 9.42
C PHE A 11 82.90 -2.93 8.12
N SER A 12 82.29 -1.83 7.66
CA SER A 12 82.80 -1.09 6.50
C SER A 12 82.36 0.39 6.53
N PRO A 13 83.29 1.32 6.79
CA PRO A 13 82.97 2.75 6.94
C PRO A 13 82.39 3.43 5.69
N ALA A 14 82.57 2.84 4.49
CA ALA A 14 82.02 3.37 3.24
C ALA A 14 80.48 3.29 3.18
N LEU A 15 79.84 2.42 3.98
CA LEU A 15 78.38 2.24 4.03
C LEU A 15 77.63 3.41 4.69
N VAL A 16 78.35 4.29 5.39
CA VAL A 16 77.82 5.54 5.96
C VAL A 16 77.19 6.42 4.88
N GLY A 17 77.73 6.40 3.65
CA GLY A 17 77.13 7.07 2.48
C GLY A 17 75.76 6.50 2.08
N GLN A 18 75.56 5.18 2.21
CA GLN A 18 74.31 4.48 1.84
C GLN A 18 73.24 4.55 2.93
N LEU A 19 73.61 4.58 4.22
CA LEU A 19 72.68 4.93 5.29
C LEU A 19 72.15 6.36 5.09
N GLY A 20 73.05 7.24 4.64
CA GLY A 20 72.73 8.57 4.13
C GLY A 20 71.77 8.56 2.94
N PHE A 21 71.70 7.49 2.14
CA PHE A 21 70.77 7.33 0.99
C PHE A 21 69.42 6.70 1.40
N TYR A 22 69.41 5.74 2.32
CA TYR A 22 68.18 5.11 2.80
C TYR A 22 67.34 6.04 3.68
N ALA A 23 67.99 6.83 4.53
CA ALA A 23 67.34 7.94 5.24
C ALA A 23 66.66 8.92 4.27
N ARG A 24 67.23 9.10 3.07
CA ARG A 24 66.63 9.91 2.00
C ARG A 24 65.41 9.23 1.36
N ARG A 25 65.26 7.89 1.38
CA ARG A 25 64.16 7.12 0.76
C ARG A 25 62.99 6.76 1.69
N LEU A 26 63.24 6.51 2.97
CA LEU A 26 62.17 6.33 3.97
C LEU A 26 61.28 7.57 4.06
N LYS A 27 61.92 8.73 3.87
CA LYS A 27 61.29 10.03 3.66
C LYS A 27 60.29 10.07 2.49
N LYS A 28 60.23 9.04 1.63
CA LYS A 28 59.45 8.99 0.38
C LYS A 28 58.20 8.07 0.41
N GLU A 29 58.11 7.05 1.26
CA GLU A 29 57.11 5.94 1.13
C GLU A 29 55.90 6.00 2.09
N GLN A 30 55.99 6.80 3.15
CA GLN A 30 54.92 6.89 4.13
C GLN A 30 53.73 7.76 3.65
N ALA A 31 53.85 8.30 2.43
CA ALA A 31 52.80 9.01 1.72
C ALA A 31 51.65 8.12 1.20
N THR A 32 51.86 6.83 0.88
CA THR A 32 50.94 6.05 0.00
C THR A 32 49.87 5.20 0.71
N ARG A 33 50.00 4.87 2.00
CA ARG A 33 49.14 3.85 2.66
C ARG A 33 47.76 4.33 3.14
N ARG A 34 47.40 5.62 3.09
CA ARG A 34 46.15 6.12 3.74
C ARG A 34 44.91 6.14 2.90
N LEU A 35 45.09 5.98 1.60
CA LEU A 35 44.02 6.13 0.64
C LEU A 35 43.10 4.88 0.55
N GLY A 36 43.51 3.70 1.05
CA GLY A 36 42.85 2.42 0.71
C GLY A 36 41.79 1.84 1.67
N LEU A 37 41.60 2.36 2.89
CA LEU A 37 40.77 1.69 3.93
C LEU A 37 39.27 2.00 3.89
N ILE A 38 38.86 3.05 3.17
CA ILE A 38 37.49 3.61 3.24
C ILE A 38 36.51 2.85 2.33
N PHE A 39 36.98 2.25 1.25
CA PHE A 39 36.11 1.69 0.21
C PHE A 39 35.50 0.30 0.51
N THR A 40 35.98 -0.45 1.53
CA THR A 40 35.62 -1.86 1.74
C THR A 40 34.34 -2.11 2.57
N ALA A 41 33.94 -1.17 3.45
CA ALA A 41 32.87 -1.42 4.42
C ALA A 41 31.44 -1.35 3.84
N LEU A 42 31.24 -0.59 2.76
CA LEU A 42 29.92 -0.31 2.19
C LEU A 42 29.30 -1.49 1.41
N ALA A 43 30.09 -2.44 0.95
CA ALA A 43 29.61 -3.50 0.06
C ALA A 43 28.85 -4.67 0.76
N LEU A 44 29.05 -4.89 2.06
CA LEU A 44 28.55 -6.09 2.77
C LEU A 44 27.07 -6.02 3.20
N VAL A 45 26.48 -4.85 3.27
CA VAL A 45 25.12 -4.65 3.83
C VAL A 45 24.01 -4.98 2.83
N MET A 46 24.30 -4.96 1.53
CA MET A 46 23.27 -5.10 0.48
C MET A 46 22.78 -6.54 0.20
N GLN A 47 23.42 -7.60 0.71
CA GLN A 47 23.12 -8.98 0.27
C GLN A 47 22.11 -9.77 1.13
N SER A 48 21.64 -9.26 2.27
CA SER A 48 20.92 -10.07 3.27
C SER A 48 19.38 -10.15 3.16
N PHE A 49 18.73 -9.48 2.19
CA PHE A 49 17.27 -9.27 2.23
C PHE A 49 16.40 -10.12 1.27
N ALA A 50 16.95 -11.09 0.52
CA ALA A 50 16.23 -11.75 -0.59
C ALA A 50 15.74 -13.21 -0.36
N VAL A 51 15.77 -13.76 0.87
CA VAL A 51 15.66 -15.24 1.10
C VAL A 51 14.37 -15.72 1.79
N LEU A 52 13.40 -14.86 2.11
CA LEU A 52 12.25 -15.27 2.94
C LEU A 52 10.91 -14.99 2.27
N THR A 53 10.41 -15.94 1.46
CA THR A 53 9.05 -16.54 1.53
C THR A 53 8.66 -17.32 0.26
N PRO A 54 8.35 -18.63 0.37
CA PRO A 54 7.51 -19.35 -0.59
C PRO A 54 6.17 -19.82 0.04
N PRO A 55 5.08 -20.01 -0.72
CA PRO A 55 3.83 -20.63 -0.21
C PRO A 55 3.51 -21.98 -0.87
N GLU A 56 2.90 -22.95 -0.16
CA GLU A 56 1.96 -23.99 -0.69
C GLU A 56 1.34 -24.95 0.42
N PRO A 57 0.34 -25.86 0.13
CA PRO A 57 -0.91 -26.11 0.90
C PRO A 57 -1.12 -27.54 1.49
N ALA A 58 -2.23 -27.81 2.23
CA ALA A 58 -2.72 -29.18 2.58
C ALA A 58 -4.19 -29.22 3.10
N ASN A 59 -4.98 -30.30 2.85
CA ASN A 59 -5.97 -30.94 3.79
C ASN A 59 -6.99 -31.92 3.12
N ALA A 60 -7.11 -33.14 3.66
CA ALA A 60 -8.09 -34.18 3.29
C ALA A 60 -9.16 -34.41 4.38
N ALA A 61 -10.05 -33.44 4.57
CA ALA A 61 -11.22 -33.56 5.44
C ALA A 61 -12.40 -32.82 4.80
N ASN A 62 -13.62 -33.38 4.91
CA ASN A 62 -14.77 -32.89 4.14
C ASN A 62 -15.76 -32.15 5.05
N PRO A 63 -16.25 -30.96 4.64
CA PRO A 63 -17.27 -30.23 5.40
C PRO A 63 -18.59 -30.99 5.61
N SER A 64 -18.86 -32.05 4.86
CA SER A 64 -20.05 -32.89 5.05
C SER A 64 -19.98 -33.79 6.28
N ASP A 65 -18.78 -34.01 6.82
CA ASP A 65 -18.54 -34.97 7.89
C ASP A 65 -19.26 -34.54 9.16
N MET A 66 -20.16 -35.37 9.66
CA MET A 66 -20.90 -35.11 10.89
C MET A 66 -19.93 -35.06 12.08
N MET A 67 -18.87 -35.87 12.04
CA MET A 67 -17.67 -35.69 12.85
C MET A 67 -16.47 -35.53 11.93
N TYR A 68 -15.89 -34.33 11.93
CA TYR A 68 -14.81 -33.94 11.02
C TYR A 68 -13.62 -34.90 11.13
N GLY A 69 -13.22 -35.51 10.01
CA GLY A 69 -12.15 -36.52 9.99
C GLY A 69 -12.56 -37.91 10.50
N GLY A 70 -13.85 -38.13 10.78
CA GLY A 70 -14.40 -39.43 11.15
C GLY A 70 -14.39 -39.74 12.65
N VAL A 71 -14.67 -41.00 12.96
CA VAL A 71 -14.80 -41.52 14.32
C VAL A 71 -14.21 -42.93 14.42
N SER A 72 -13.32 -43.12 15.39
CA SER A 72 -12.51 -44.33 15.51
C SER A 72 -13.06 -45.35 16.52
N SER A 73 -13.82 -44.89 17.53
CA SER A 73 -14.36 -45.72 18.61
C SER A 73 -15.74 -45.26 19.07
N LYS A 74 -16.53 -46.17 19.66
CA LYS A 74 -17.84 -45.85 20.28
C LYS A 74 -17.72 -44.87 21.45
N ALA A 75 -16.62 -44.94 22.21
CA ALA A 75 -16.36 -43.99 23.30
C ALA A 75 -16.22 -42.55 22.78
N GLN A 76 -15.63 -42.35 21.60
CA GLN A 76 -15.53 -41.04 20.96
C GLN A 76 -16.91 -40.51 20.55
N LEU A 77 -17.82 -41.37 20.08
CA LEU A 77 -19.21 -40.99 19.80
C LEU A 77 -19.96 -40.55 21.07
N LEU A 78 -19.91 -41.36 22.13
CA LEU A 78 -20.56 -41.02 23.40
C LEU A 78 -19.99 -39.74 24.01
N THR A 79 -18.67 -39.54 23.90
CA THR A 79 -18.03 -38.30 24.35
C THR A 79 -18.51 -37.10 23.55
N ALA A 80 -18.62 -37.22 22.22
CA ALA A 80 -19.15 -36.13 21.39
C ALA A 80 -20.61 -35.81 21.71
N TYR A 81 -21.43 -36.84 21.96
CA TYR A 81 -22.81 -36.68 22.39
C TYR A 81 -22.90 -36.01 23.78
N ASP A 82 -22.11 -36.44 24.76
CA ASP A 82 -22.10 -35.88 26.12
C ASP A 82 -21.57 -34.46 26.18
N ASN A 83 -20.55 -34.16 25.36
CA ASN A 83 -20.06 -32.80 25.24
C ASN A 83 -21.13 -31.90 24.62
N SER A 84 -21.85 -32.38 23.60
CA SER A 84 -22.99 -31.68 23.04
C SER A 84 -24.12 -31.48 24.06
N ALA A 85 -24.37 -32.46 24.95
CA ALA A 85 -25.31 -32.31 26.07
C ALA A 85 -24.93 -31.20 27.05
N ARG A 86 -23.63 -30.91 27.17
CA ARG A 86 -23.08 -29.80 27.96
C ARG A 86 -22.92 -28.51 27.14
N GLY A 87 -23.48 -28.46 25.93
CA GLY A 87 -23.42 -27.30 25.03
C GLY A 87 -22.17 -27.21 24.14
N ASN A 88 -21.25 -28.18 24.21
CA ASN A 88 -20.01 -28.21 23.44
C ASN A 88 -20.14 -29.16 22.24
N GLY A 89 -20.70 -28.63 21.16
CA GLY A 89 -20.99 -29.37 19.94
C GLY A 89 -22.47 -29.64 19.76
N ASP A 90 -22.82 -30.29 18.66
CA ASP A 90 -24.21 -30.38 18.18
C ASP A 90 -24.69 -31.81 17.90
N ILE A 91 -23.82 -32.79 18.17
CA ILE A 91 -24.12 -34.22 17.94
C ILE A 91 -25.39 -34.63 18.70
N LYS A 92 -25.56 -34.25 19.98
CA LYS A 92 -26.78 -34.62 20.71
C LYS A 92 -28.04 -34.07 20.06
N ASN A 93 -28.02 -32.81 19.63
CA ASN A 93 -29.15 -32.18 18.97
C ASN A 93 -29.58 -32.93 17.70
N ILE A 94 -28.61 -33.36 16.89
CA ILE A 94 -28.85 -34.12 15.66
C ILE A 94 -29.46 -35.48 15.98
N TYR A 95 -28.89 -36.24 16.92
CA TYR A 95 -29.38 -37.57 17.27
C TYR A 95 -30.76 -37.51 17.96
N ASP A 96 -31.00 -36.55 18.85
CA ASP A 96 -32.29 -36.34 19.50
C ASP A 96 -33.38 -35.97 18.50
N TYR A 97 -33.07 -35.11 17.53
CA TYR A 97 -34.00 -34.74 16.46
C TYR A 97 -34.42 -35.94 15.62
N VAL A 98 -33.47 -36.83 15.34
CA VAL A 98 -33.74 -38.09 14.63
C VAL A 98 -34.48 -39.10 15.52
N GLY A 99 -34.42 -38.94 16.84
CA GLY A 99 -35.08 -39.82 17.82
C GLY A 99 -34.17 -40.94 18.34
N ILE A 100 -32.85 -40.83 18.17
CA ILE A 100 -31.87 -41.80 18.68
C ILE A 100 -31.36 -41.32 20.04
N THR A 101 -31.53 -42.15 21.06
CA THR A 101 -31.09 -41.86 22.42
C THR A 101 -29.61 -42.20 22.63
N ARG A 102 -29.00 -41.60 23.65
CA ARG A 102 -27.62 -41.91 24.07
C ARG A 102 -27.40 -43.40 24.36
N ASP A 103 -28.35 -44.05 25.03
CA ASP A 103 -28.23 -45.47 25.40
C ASP A 103 -28.32 -46.37 24.17
N GLU A 104 -29.12 -46.00 23.17
CA GLU A 104 -29.15 -46.69 21.87
C GLU A 104 -27.80 -46.56 21.15
N ILE A 105 -27.12 -45.40 21.23
CA ILE A 105 -25.74 -45.25 20.73
C ILE A 105 -24.77 -46.12 21.51
N ALA A 106 -24.88 -46.18 22.84
CA ALA A 106 -24.02 -47.00 23.69
C ALA A 106 -24.17 -48.51 23.38
N ASN A 107 -25.36 -48.93 22.94
CA ASN A 107 -25.68 -50.31 22.57
C ASN A 107 -25.34 -50.67 21.12
N THR A 108 -24.81 -49.72 20.31
CA THR A 108 -24.33 -50.02 18.96
C THR A 108 -23.18 -51.03 18.97
N LYS A 109 -23.12 -51.83 17.89
CA LYS A 109 -22.06 -52.80 17.64
C LYS A 109 -21.23 -52.38 16.43
N GLU A 110 -19.93 -52.52 16.52
CA GLU A 110 -19.05 -52.30 15.38
C GLU A 110 -19.27 -53.40 14.34
N SER A 111 -19.55 -52.99 13.11
CA SER A 111 -19.89 -53.87 12.00
C SER A 111 -19.67 -53.12 10.68
N THR A 112 -20.23 -53.65 9.60
CA THR A 112 -20.27 -53.00 8.30
C THR A 112 -21.70 -52.80 7.85
N MET A 113 -21.95 -51.72 7.12
CA MET A 113 -23.21 -51.45 6.43
C MET A 113 -22.94 -51.36 4.93
N ASN A 114 -23.78 -52.01 4.12
CA ASN A 114 -23.74 -51.86 2.66
C ASN A 114 -24.88 -50.96 2.17
N SER A 115 -24.53 -49.95 1.37
CA SER A 115 -25.43 -48.89 0.90
C SER A 115 -26.71 -49.39 0.19
N ARG A 116 -26.69 -50.63 -0.35
CA ARG A 116 -27.80 -51.22 -1.11
C ARG A 116 -28.45 -52.43 -0.44
N GLN A 117 -27.97 -52.85 0.73
CA GLN A 117 -28.51 -54.02 1.45
C GLN A 117 -30.00 -53.91 1.75
N LYS A 118 -30.52 -52.69 1.90
CA LYS A 118 -31.95 -52.40 2.15
C LYS A 118 -32.70 -51.90 0.89
N GLY A 119 -32.10 -52.04 -0.29
CA GLY A 119 -32.65 -51.55 -1.56
C GLY A 119 -32.47 -50.05 -1.78
N THR A 120 -33.03 -49.54 -2.89
CA THR A 120 -32.92 -48.13 -3.31
C THR A 120 -34.25 -47.36 -3.30
N GLY A 121 -35.33 -48.00 -2.85
CA GLY A 121 -36.67 -47.43 -2.76
C GLY A 121 -37.04 -46.97 -1.35
N ALA A 122 -38.35 -46.87 -1.08
CA ALA A 122 -38.87 -46.56 0.24
C ALA A 122 -38.44 -47.63 1.26
N GLY A 123 -37.67 -47.23 2.28
CA GLY A 123 -37.04 -48.13 3.27
C GLY A 123 -35.56 -48.43 3.04
N GLY A 124 -34.97 -47.91 1.95
CA GLY A 124 -33.51 -47.92 1.75
C GLY A 124 -32.78 -47.01 2.74
N TRP A 125 -31.46 -47.17 2.83
CA TRP A 125 -30.62 -46.36 3.71
C TRP A 125 -30.65 -44.87 3.33
N VAL A 126 -30.80 -44.01 4.33
CA VAL A 126 -30.78 -42.55 4.22
C VAL A 126 -29.59 -42.01 4.99
N SER A 127 -28.64 -41.36 4.32
CA SER A 127 -27.44 -40.78 4.92
C SER A 127 -27.66 -39.33 5.28
N TRP A 128 -27.15 -38.93 6.45
CA TRP A 128 -27.25 -37.61 7.02
C TRP A 128 -25.88 -36.93 7.01
N GLY A 129 -25.81 -35.70 6.54
CA GLY A 129 -24.59 -34.90 6.58
C GLY A 129 -24.86 -33.41 6.67
N ARG A 130 -23.80 -32.64 6.90
CA ARG A 130 -23.93 -31.21 7.23
C ARG A 130 -24.10 -30.29 6.03
N VAL A 131 -23.80 -30.77 4.84
CA VAL A 131 -23.85 -29.97 3.61
C VAL A 131 -24.81 -30.58 2.61
N HIS A 132 -25.50 -29.72 1.87
CA HIS A 132 -26.31 -30.07 0.72
C HIS A 132 -25.43 -30.68 -0.39
N ARG A 133 -25.89 -31.75 -1.04
CA ARG A 133 -25.12 -32.47 -2.08
C ARG A 133 -25.96 -32.88 -3.28
N PHE A 134 -27.24 -33.20 -3.08
CA PHE A 134 -28.14 -33.64 -4.15
C PHE A 134 -29.42 -32.82 -4.13
N SER A 135 -30.15 -32.80 -5.23
CA SER A 135 -31.40 -32.03 -5.30
C SER A 135 -32.52 -32.70 -4.50
N ALA A 136 -33.56 -31.91 -4.15
CA ALA A 136 -34.79 -32.45 -3.59
C ALA A 136 -35.46 -33.50 -4.51
N ALA A 137 -35.28 -33.40 -5.83
CA ALA A 137 -35.78 -34.40 -6.78
C ALA A 137 -35.04 -35.76 -6.66
N ASN A 138 -33.82 -35.77 -6.13
CA ASN A 138 -33.11 -36.99 -5.77
C ASN A 138 -33.46 -37.50 -4.36
N GLY A 139 -34.38 -36.83 -3.65
CA GLY A 139 -34.82 -37.18 -2.30
C GLY A 139 -33.97 -36.57 -1.18
N GLU A 140 -33.19 -35.50 -1.45
CA GLU A 140 -32.51 -34.76 -0.37
C GLU A 140 -33.49 -33.85 0.38
N VAL A 141 -33.45 -33.90 1.71
CA VAL A 141 -34.32 -33.13 2.61
C VAL A 141 -33.46 -32.37 3.61
N GLN A 142 -33.74 -31.08 3.78
CA GLN A 142 -33.11 -30.25 4.81
C GLN A 142 -33.87 -30.36 6.14
N HIS A 143 -33.14 -30.48 7.23
CA HIS A 143 -33.66 -30.60 8.58
C HIS A 143 -33.04 -29.56 9.51
N ASN A 144 -33.80 -29.12 10.50
CA ASN A 144 -33.32 -28.26 11.59
C ASN A 144 -33.40 -29.04 12.91
N ALA A 145 -32.26 -29.59 13.32
CA ALA A 145 -32.09 -30.32 14.57
C ALA A 145 -31.67 -29.36 15.68
N ASN A 146 -32.63 -28.69 16.30
CA ASN A 146 -32.42 -27.74 17.40
C ASN A 146 -31.34 -26.67 17.10
N GLY A 147 -31.53 -25.95 15.99
CA GLY A 147 -30.62 -24.91 15.51
C GLY A 147 -29.52 -25.41 14.56
N VAL A 148 -29.40 -26.72 14.36
CA VAL A 148 -28.35 -27.34 13.55
C VAL A 148 -28.94 -27.79 12.22
N THR A 149 -28.45 -27.24 11.12
CA THR A 149 -28.91 -27.66 9.79
C THR A 149 -28.17 -28.91 9.33
N VAL A 150 -28.92 -29.94 8.99
CA VAL A 150 -28.41 -31.20 8.42
C VAL A 150 -29.30 -31.64 7.25
N TYR A 151 -28.75 -32.42 6.35
CA TYR A 151 -29.41 -32.88 5.13
C TYR A 151 -29.46 -34.40 5.12
N SER A 152 -30.65 -34.97 4.91
CA SER A 152 -30.84 -36.40 4.72
C SER A 152 -31.03 -36.71 3.23
N ARG A 153 -30.49 -37.83 2.74
CA ARG A 153 -30.63 -38.26 1.34
C ARG A 153 -30.46 -39.77 1.17
N PRO A 154 -30.98 -40.38 0.10
CA PRO A 154 -30.72 -41.79 -0.18
C PRO A 154 -29.22 -42.08 -0.29
N ASN A 155 -28.71 -43.01 0.54
CA ASN A 155 -27.29 -43.28 0.67
C ASN A 155 -26.68 -43.90 -0.61
N TRP A 156 -27.48 -44.64 -1.39
CA TRP A 156 -27.05 -45.26 -2.64
C TRP A 156 -26.68 -44.25 -3.73
N LEU A 157 -27.01 -42.96 -3.58
CA LEU A 157 -26.61 -41.90 -4.52
C LEU A 157 -25.10 -41.68 -4.55
N TYR A 158 -24.38 -42.06 -3.49
CA TYR A 158 -22.93 -42.01 -3.43
C TYR A 158 -22.24 -43.14 -4.21
N ASP A 159 -22.99 -44.17 -4.64
CA ASP A 159 -22.46 -45.26 -5.45
C ASP A 159 -22.27 -44.80 -6.91
N THR A 160 -21.12 -44.21 -7.24
CA THR A 160 -20.87 -43.66 -8.58
C THR A 160 -20.24 -44.68 -9.54
N SER A 161 -19.45 -45.62 -9.04
CA SER A 161 -18.79 -46.65 -9.86
C SER A 161 -19.75 -47.74 -10.34
N SER A 162 -19.43 -48.37 -11.47
CA SER A 162 -20.27 -49.45 -12.05
C SER A 162 -20.44 -50.64 -11.10
N TYR A 163 -19.45 -50.92 -10.25
CA TYR A 163 -19.54 -51.96 -9.22
C TYR A 163 -20.46 -51.53 -8.07
N ALA A 164 -20.24 -50.33 -7.51
CA ALA A 164 -21.03 -49.81 -6.40
C ALA A 164 -22.51 -49.65 -6.78
N LYS A 165 -22.82 -49.22 -8.01
CA LYS A 165 -24.19 -49.14 -8.52
C LYS A 165 -24.91 -50.49 -8.55
N LYS A 166 -24.19 -51.60 -8.67
CA LYS A 166 -24.76 -52.96 -8.73
C LYS A 166 -24.74 -53.68 -7.38
N LYS A 167 -23.69 -53.49 -6.57
CA LYS A 167 -23.43 -54.27 -5.35
C LYS A 167 -23.41 -53.44 -4.07
N GLY A 168 -23.51 -52.12 -4.18
CA GLY A 168 -23.39 -51.18 -3.07
C GLY A 168 -21.95 -51.00 -2.60
N THR A 169 -21.74 -49.98 -1.78
CA THR A 169 -20.49 -49.72 -1.07
C THR A 169 -20.61 -50.20 0.37
N THR A 170 -19.72 -51.09 0.79
CA THR A 170 -19.64 -51.55 2.18
C THR A 170 -18.73 -50.61 2.97
N GLN A 171 -19.24 -50.06 4.07
CA GLN A 171 -18.55 -49.10 4.93
C GLN A 171 -18.50 -49.61 6.37
N TYR A 172 -17.38 -49.36 7.06
CA TYR A 172 -17.26 -49.65 8.49
C TYR A 172 -18.12 -48.67 9.29
N ALA A 173 -18.92 -49.20 10.21
CA ALA A 173 -19.88 -48.41 10.96
C ALA A 173 -20.16 -48.98 12.36
N PHE A 174 -20.70 -48.15 13.23
CA PHE A 174 -21.38 -48.59 14.44
C PHE A 174 -22.87 -48.74 14.13
N VAL A 175 -23.39 -49.97 14.17
CA VAL A 175 -24.77 -50.30 13.80
C VAL A 175 -25.60 -50.54 15.06
N GLY A 176 -26.80 -49.97 15.11
CA GLY A 176 -27.71 -50.06 16.24
C GLY A 176 -29.17 -50.06 15.82
N TYR A 177 -30.04 -50.12 16.82
CA TYR A 177 -31.49 -50.07 16.64
C TYR A 177 -32.06 -49.03 17.60
N SER A 178 -32.95 -48.18 17.09
CA SER A 178 -33.73 -47.26 17.90
C SER A 178 -35.20 -47.61 17.85
N ALA A 179 -35.87 -47.50 18.99
CA ALA A 179 -37.31 -47.78 19.08
C ALA A 179 -38.15 -46.82 18.22
N SER A 180 -37.65 -45.60 17.96
CA SER A 180 -38.36 -44.55 17.23
C SER A 180 -38.23 -44.67 15.71
N ILE A 181 -37.02 -44.97 15.20
CA ILE A 181 -36.69 -44.95 13.77
C ILE A 181 -36.23 -46.30 13.20
N GLY A 182 -36.09 -47.32 14.04
CA GLY A 182 -35.59 -48.64 13.63
C GLY A 182 -34.07 -48.68 13.49
N GLU A 183 -33.58 -49.45 12.53
CA GLU A 183 -32.15 -49.69 12.34
C GLU A 183 -31.42 -48.42 11.86
N PHE A 184 -30.26 -48.15 12.46
CA PHE A 184 -29.39 -47.03 12.11
C PHE A 184 -27.90 -47.44 12.15
N ALA A 185 -27.05 -46.67 11.47
CA ALA A 185 -25.61 -46.88 11.43
C ALA A 185 -24.85 -45.54 11.48
N ILE A 186 -23.64 -45.53 12.06
CA ILE A 186 -22.77 -44.35 12.14
C ILE A 186 -21.44 -44.68 11.45
N LEU A 187 -21.15 -44.01 10.34
CA LEU A 187 -20.00 -44.32 9.48
C LEU A 187 -18.68 -43.88 10.11
N LYS A 188 -17.70 -44.78 10.22
CA LYS A 188 -16.41 -44.48 10.87
C LYS A 188 -15.58 -43.44 10.12
N GLY A 189 -15.63 -43.41 8.78
CA GLY A 189 -14.78 -42.51 7.98
C GLY A 189 -15.13 -41.02 8.06
N CYS A 190 -16.37 -40.69 8.42
CA CYS A 190 -16.89 -39.31 8.39
C CYS A 190 -17.84 -38.97 9.54
N GLY A 191 -18.15 -39.94 10.42
CA GLY A 191 -19.10 -39.79 11.52
C GLY A 191 -20.56 -39.66 11.09
N ASN A 192 -20.88 -39.73 9.79
CA ASN A 192 -22.24 -39.52 9.30
C ASN A 192 -23.20 -40.60 9.79
N LEU A 193 -24.39 -40.17 10.21
CA LEU A 193 -25.50 -41.02 10.58
C LEU A 193 -26.21 -41.54 9.32
N VAL A 194 -26.68 -42.79 9.35
CA VAL A 194 -27.48 -43.41 8.31
C VAL A 194 -28.69 -44.10 8.95
N THR A 195 -29.90 -43.84 8.47
CA THR A 195 -31.15 -44.35 9.05
C THR A 195 -32.01 -45.06 8.00
N THR A 196 -32.95 -45.90 8.43
CA THR A 196 -33.95 -46.54 7.56
C THR A 196 -35.30 -45.82 7.56
N LYS A 197 -35.56 -44.98 8.57
CA LYS A 197 -36.75 -44.12 8.67
C LYS A 197 -36.35 -42.68 8.97
N LEU A 198 -37.20 -41.75 8.55
CA LEU A 198 -37.13 -40.34 8.93
C LEU A 198 -38.02 -40.10 10.16
N PRO A 199 -37.69 -39.12 11.03
CA PRO A 199 -38.52 -38.78 12.19
C PRO A 199 -39.93 -38.32 11.75
N VAL A 200 -40.97 -38.84 12.41
CA VAL A 200 -42.38 -38.46 12.18
C VAL A 200 -42.71 -37.24 13.05
N THR A 201 -43.17 -36.14 12.46
CA THR A 201 -43.64 -34.95 13.21
C THR A 201 -45.00 -35.22 13.87
N PRO A 202 -45.24 -34.91 15.16
CA PRO A 202 -46.54 -35.14 15.82
C PRO A 202 -47.64 -34.18 15.34
N PRO A 203 -48.93 -34.59 15.28
CA PRO A 203 -50.07 -33.69 15.07
C PRO A 203 -50.55 -33.01 16.39
N PRO A 204 -51.17 -31.81 16.33
CA PRO A 204 -51.54 -31.02 17.52
C PRO A 204 -52.91 -31.41 18.15
N PRO A 205 -53.14 -31.17 19.47
CA PRO A 205 -54.42 -31.39 20.16
C PRO A 205 -55.41 -30.19 20.04
N PRO A 206 -56.73 -30.37 20.24
CA PRO A 206 -57.75 -29.31 20.08
C PRO A 206 -57.91 -28.39 21.32
N PRO A 207 -58.34 -27.11 21.18
CA PRO A 207 -58.15 -26.08 22.22
C PRO A 207 -59.41 -25.75 23.05
N VAL A 208 -59.19 -25.52 24.35
CA VAL A 208 -59.96 -24.59 25.19
C VAL A 208 -59.75 -23.17 24.65
N ALA A 209 -60.78 -22.32 24.66
CA ALA A 209 -60.71 -20.95 24.15
C ALA A 209 -59.47 -20.22 24.72
N PRO A 210 -58.46 -19.90 23.90
CA PRO A 210 -57.19 -19.44 24.43
C PRO A 210 -57.27 -17.96 24.82
N PRO A 211 -56.51 -17.52 25.83
CA PRO A 211 -56.39 -16.11 26.17
C PRO A 211 -55.91 -15.29 24.96
N ALA A 212 -56.28 -14.01 24.93
CA ALA A 212 -55.79 -13.06 23.94
C ALA A 212 -54.26 -13.08 23.92
N GLU A 213 -53.68 -13.46 22.78
CA GLU A 213 -52.24 -13.69 22.65
C GLU A 213 -51.64 -12.64 21.73
N SER A 214 -50.45 -12.16 22.08
CA SER A 214 -49.70 -11.23 21.23
C SER A 214 -48.21 -11.46 21.39
N ARG A 215 -47.49 -11.32 20.28
CA ARG A 215 -46.04 -11.39 20.25
C ARG A 215 -45.47 -10.42 19.23
N CYS A 216 -44.31 -9.90 19.54
CA CYS A 216 -43.48 -9.22 18.57
C CYS A 216 -42.63 -10.30 17.85
N VAL A 217 -42.75 -10.37 16.52
CA VAL A 217 -42.26 -11.50 15.71
C VAL A 217 -40.94 -11.18 15.04
N LEU A 218 -40.75 -9.94 14.59
CA LEU A 218 -39.57 -9.54 13.84
C LEU A 218 -39.31 -8.05 14.02
N LEU A 219 -38.03 -7.70 14.18
CA LEU A 219 -37.50 -6.38 13.91
C LEU A 219 -36.44 -6.49 12.83
N GLN A 220 -36.68 -5.86 11.68
CA GLN A 220 -35.73 -5.79 10.58
C GLN A 220 -35.10 -4.39 10.51
N VAL A 221 -33.78 -4.35 10.42
CA VAL A 221 -33.02 -3.11 10.22
C VAL A 221 -32.84 -2.88 8.72
N LYS A 222 -33.27 -1.72 8.22
CA LYS A 222 -33.07 -1.30 6.84
C LYS A 222 -32.08 -0.14 6.79
N ARG A 223 -30.93 -0.38 6.16
CA ARG A 223 -29.93 0.67 5.91
C ARG A 223 -30.31 1.45 4.66
N ILE A 224 -30.36 2.78 4.77
CA ILE A 224 -30.66 3.70 3.66
C ILE A 224 -29.36 4.36 3.17
N GLU A 225 -28.58 4.91 4.08
CA GLU A 225 -27.24 5.49 3.83
C GLU A 225 -26.25 4.99 4.90
N ARG A 226 -25.01 5.49 4.94
CA ARG A 226 -24.03 5.13 5.99
C ARG A 226 -24.58 5.37 7.40
N THR A 227 -25.19 6.52 7.63
CA THR A 227 -25.71 6.94 8.95
C THR A 227 -27.22 6.89 9.05
N LYS A 228 -27.96 6.65 7.95
CA LYS A 228 -29.43 6.67 7.94
C LYS A 228 -30.03 5.28 7.89
N TYR A 229 -30.95 5.01 8.81
CA TYR A 229 -31.60 3.70 8.97
C TYR A 229 -33.11 3.88 9.17
N SER A 230 -33.88 2.87 8.79
CA SER A 230 -35.27 2.68 9.21
C SER A 230 -35.47 1.27 9.76
N PHE A 231 -36.54 1.08 10.52
CA PHE A 231 -36.82 -0.17 11.20
C PHE A 231 -38.22 -0.66 10.86
N ASP A 232 -38.33 -1.90 10.42
CA ASP A 232 -39.60 -2.54 10.10
C ASP A 232 -39.91 -3.59 11.18
N ALA A 233 -41.02 -3.40 11.87
CA ALA A 233 -41.49 -4.32 12.91
C ALA A 233 -42.68 -5.13 12.40
N THR A 234 -42.73 -6.40 12.78
CA THR A 234 -43.89 -7.27 12.60
C THR A 234 -44.33 -7.83 13.94
N ALA A 235 -45.61 -7.66 14.25
CA ALA A 235 -46.27 -8.27 15.39
C ALA A 235 -47.31 -9.28 14.92
N GLN A 236 -47.65 -10.20 15.81
CA GLN A 236 -48.73 -11.13 15.61
C GLN A 236 -49.66 -11.06 16.81
N VAL A 237 -50.95 -10.96 16.50
CA VAL A 237 -52.04 -11.00 17.47
C VAL A 237 -52.97 -12.15 17.10
N THR A 238 -53.40 -12.90 18.10
CA THR A 238 -54.32 -14.02 17.98
C THR A 238 -55.36 -13.93 19.09
N ASN A 239 -56.49 -14.63 18.93
CA ASN A 239 -57.56 -14.72 19.93
C ASN A 239 -58.10 -13.35 20.38
N GLY A 240 -58.26 -12.40 19.44
CA GLY A 240 -58.88 -11.09 19.70
C GLY A 240 -57.97 -10.02 20.31
N ALA A 241 -56.66 -10.28 20.47
CA ALA A 241 -55.71 -9.23 20.84
C ALA A 241 -55.64 -8.12 19.75
N THR A 242 -55.52 -6.86 20.17
CA THR A 242 -55.41 -5.70 19.28
C THR A 242 -54.09 -4.96 19.52
N ILE A 243 -53.56 -4.29 18.50
CA ILE A 243 -52.32 -3.50 18.53
C ILE A 243 -52.71 -2.02 18.57
N SER A 244 -51.97 -1.19 19.32
CA SER A 244 -52.17 0.26 19.34
C SER A 244 -50.92 1.07 19.01
N ASN A 245 -49.72 0.55 19.23
CA ASN A 245 -48.48 1.30 19.05
C ASN A 245 -47.24 0.41 18.89
N TYR A 246 -46.25 0.92 18.14
CA TYR A 246 -44.89 0.39 18.09
C TYR A 246 -43.92 1.44 18.61
N ALA A 247 -43.15 1.11 19.66
CA ALA A 247 -42.11 1.97 20.21
C ALA A 247 -40.74 1.44 19.80
N PHE A 248 -40.10 2.09 18.82
CA PHE A 248 -38.75 1.80 18.38
C PHE A 248 -37.75 2.56 19.23
N VAL A 249 -36.73 1.86 19.73
CA VAL A 249 -35.66 2.43 20.55
C VAL A 249 -34.32 1.96 19.98
N VAL A 250 -33.38 2.87 19.78
CA VAL A 250 -32.01 2.57 19.39
C VAL A 250 -31.08 2.96 20.52
N LYS A 251 -30.23 2.02 20.95
CA LYS A 251 -29.18 2.23 21.96
C LYS A 251 -27.80 2.11 21.34
N ASN A 252 -26.85 2.91 21.81
CA ASN A 252 -25.43 2.76 21.47
C ASN A 252 -24.77 1.63 22.29
N ALA A 253 -23.49 1.34 22.02
CA ALA A 253 -22.73 0.32 22.74
C ALA A 253 -22.60 0.56 24.26
N ALA A 254 -22.73 1.81 24.73
CA ALA A 254 -22.76 2.15 26.15
C ALA A 254 -24.16 1.95 26.79
N GLY A 255 -25.14 1.50 26.02
CA GLY A 255 -26.52 1.30 26.47
C GLY A 255 -27.39 2.58 26.51
N ALA A 256 -26.84 3.74 26.12
CA ALA A 256 -27.58 4.99 26.08
C ALA A 256 -28.55 5.03 24.88
N ILE A 257 -29.78 5.49 25.12
CA ILE A 257 -30.79 5.67 24.07
C ILE A 257 -30.36 6.86 23.20
N VAL A 258 -30.14 6.60 21.91
CA VAL A 258 -29.75 7.61 20.91
C VAL A 258 -30.89 8.00 19.98
N SER A 259 -31.95 7.19 19.93
CA SER A 259 -33.19 7.51 19.22
C SER A 259 -34.36 6.73 19.81
N GLN A 260 -35.52 7.36 19.85
CA GLN A 260 -36.77 6.74 20.27
C GLN A 260 -37.90 7.29 19.40
N GLN A 261 -38.72 6.41 18.84
CA GLN A 261 -39.86 6.77 18.01
C GLN A 261 -41.08 5.94 18.41
N SER A 262 -42.24 6.61 18.51
CA SER A 262 -43.52 5.95 18.70
C SER A 262 -44.30 6.03 17.39
N VAL A 263 -44.80 4.90 16.93
CA VAL A 263 -45.61 4.77 15.70
C VAL A 263 -46.97 4.22 16.10
N PRO A 264 -47.98 5.09 16.29
CA PRO A 264 -49.35 4.66 16.53
C PRO A 264 -49.87 3.87 15.32
N SER A 265 -50.27 2.62 15.54
CA SER A 265 -50.75 1.74 14.47
C SER A 265 -51.52 0.56 15.06
N SER A 266 -52.60 0.16 14.38
CA SER A 266 -53.33 -1.08 14.66
C SER A 266 -52.95 -2.24 13.76
N ALA A 267 -52.08 -2.00 12.77
CA ALA A 267 -51.63 -3.02 11.83
C ALA A 267 -50.61 -3.97 12.47
N THR A 268 -50.54 -5.19 11.92
CA THR A 268 -49.54 -6.20 12.30
C THR A 268 -48.13 -5.86 11.84
N THR A 269 -47.94 -4.79 11.08
CA THR A 269 -46.64 -4.25 10.70
C THR A 269 -46.60 -2.75 10.91
N ALA A 270 -45.40 -2.22 11.19
CA ALA A 270 -45.14 -0.80 11.25
C ALA A 270 -43.68 -0.50 10.91
N SER A 271 -43.44 0.67 10.33
CA SER A 271 -42.10 1.15 10.01
C SER A 271 -41.79 2.42 10.79
N SER A 272 -40.57 2.54 11.30
CA SER A 272 -40.05 3.80 11.83
C SER A 272 -39.86 4.82 10.72
N THR A 273 -39.77 6.11 11.06
CA THR A 273 -39.20 7.08 10.14
C THR A 273 -37.68 6.91 10.07
N VAL A 274 -37.03 7.62 9.14
CA VAL A 274 -35.57 7.58 8.99
C VAL A 274 -34.90 8.18 10.23
N ILE A 275 -33.96 7.43 10.81
CA ILE A 275 -33.15 7.84 11.95
C ILE A 275 -31.71 8.01 11.50
N GLU A 276 -31.05 9.07 11.97
CA GLU A 276 -29.64 9.35 11.70
C GLU A 276 -28.75 8.97 12.90
N LEU A 277 -27.80 8.06 12.68
CA LEU A 277 -26.81 7.58 13.64
C LEU A 277 -25.41 8.02 13.17
N LYS A 278 -24.96 9.19 13.64
CA LYS A 278 -23.75 9.86 13.12
C LYS A 278 -22.44 9.16 13.46
N THR A 279 -22.37 8.55 14.64
CA THR A 279 -21.13 7.99 15.17
C THR A 279 -20.95 6.55 14.67
N ALA A 280 -19.73 6.21 14.25
CA ALA A 280 -19.42 4.83 13.89
C ALA A 280 -19.39 3.95 15.15
N GLY A 281 -19.82 2.70 15.02
CA GLY A 281 -19.85 1.75 16.14
C GLY A 281 -21.07 0.85 16.14
N SER A 282 -21.19 0.06 17.19
CA SER A 282 -22.28 -0.89 17.37
C SER A 282 -23.48 -0.22 18.06
N TYR A 283 -24.66 -0.52 17.53
CA TYR A 283 -25.94 -0.10 18.07
C TYR A 283 -26.87 -1.30 18.20
N THR A 284 -27.88 -1.16 19.03
CA THR A 284 -28.93 -2.14 19.23
C THR A 284 -30.27 -1.45 19.04
N ALA A 285 -31.01 -1.85 18.02
CA ALA A 285 -32.39 -1.44 17.84
C ALA A 285 -33.30 -2.44 18.54
N SER A 286 -34.34 -1.94 19.20
CA SER A 286 -35.38 -2.75 19.81
C SER A 286 -36.74 -2.14 19.53
N VAL A 287 -37.77 -2.96 19.44
CA VAL A 287 -39.15 -2.51 19.35
C VAL A 287 -40.00 -3.15 20.45
N SER A 288 -40.85 -2.33 21.07
CA SER A 288 -41.91 -2.76 21.96
C SER A 288 -43.26 -2.52 21.29
N VAL A 289 -44.12 -3.53 21.28
CA VAL A 289 -45.46 -3.46 20.67
C VAL A 289 -46.49 -3.38 21.79
N THR A 290 -47.26 -2.30 21.83
CA THR A 290 -48.35 -2.13 22.79
C THR A 290 -49.58 -2.86 22.27
N THR A 291 -50.08 -3.84 23.03
CA THR A 291 -51.29 -4.61 22.67
C THR A 291 -52.29 -4.64 23.83
N SER A 292 -53.53 -5.05 23.55
CA SER A 292 -54.55 -5.26 24.58
C SER A 292 -54.21 -6.37 25.57
N ALA A 293 -53.25 -7.25 25.24
CA ALA A 293 -52.74 -8.30 26.12
C ALA A 293 -51.43 -7.89 26.83
N GLY A 294 -51.05 -6.61 26.79
CA GLY A 294 -49.84 -6.06 27.40
C GLY A 294 -48.72 -5.76 26.41
N GLU A 295 -47.64 -5.14 26.88
CA GLU A 295 -46.50 -4.79 26.04
C GLU A 295 -45.70 -6.04 25.63
N ARG A 296 -45.38 -6.15 24.35
CA ARG A 296 -44.62 -7.28 23.78
C ARG A 296 -43.31 -6.80 23.19
N SER A 297 -42.23 -7.31 23.76
CA SER A 297 -40.87 -7.19 23.24
C SER A 297 -40.14 -8.54 23.47
N GLY A 298 -38.89 -8.66 23.05
CA GLY A 298 -38.11 -9.89 23.20
C GLY A 298 -37.01 -10.03 22.15
N GLY A 299 -36.25 -11.13 22.18
CA GLY A 299 -35.07 -11.32 21.33
C GLY A 299 -35.33 -11.15 19.83
N ALA A 300 -36.48 -11.61 19.32
CA ALA A 300 -36.88 -11.45 17.92
C ALA A 300 -37.18 -9.98 17.52
N CYS A 301 -37.36 -9.11 18.52
CA CYS A 301 -37.63 -7.69 18.37
C CYS A 301 -36.48 -6.82 18.87
N VAL A 302 -35.29 -7.41 18.91
CA VAL A 302 -34.02 -6.76 19.12
C VAL A 302 -33.13 -7.13 17.95
N ALA A 303 -32.55 -6.13 17.28
CA ALA A 303 -31.67 -6.33 16.16
C ALA A 303 -30.36 -5.55 16.36
N PRO A 304 -29.19 -6.21 16.30
CA PRO A 304 -27.93 -5.50 16.27
C PRO A 304 -27.76 -4.80 14.92
N LEU A 305 -27.13 -3.63 14.93
CA LEU A 305 -26.66 -2.98 13.72
C LEU A 305 -25.31 -2.31 13.97
N THR A 306 -24.53 -2.14 12.91
CA THR A 306 -23.24 -1.47 12.99
C THR A 306 -23.22 -0.33 11.98
N VAL A 307 -22.85 0.85 12.45
CA VAL A 307 -22.53 2.00 11.59
C VAL A 307 -21.05 1.90 11.27
N SER A 308 -20.72 1.70 9.99
CA SER A 308 -19.32 1.64 9.55
C SER A 308 -18.64 3.00 9.73
N PRO A 309 -17.30 3.02 9.97
CA PRO A 309 -16.51 4.24 9.88
C PRO A 309 -16.78 4.99 8.57
N PRO A 310 -16.64 6.33 8.55
CA PRO A 310 -16.69 7.09 7.30
C PRO A 310 -15.67 6.55 6.30
N ASP A 311 -16.02 6.58 5.01
CA ASP A 311 -15.09 6.19 3.95
C ASP A 311 -13.86 7.10 3.96
N LYS A 312 -12.71 6.53 3.58
CA LYS A 312 -11.47 7.29 3.45
C LYS A 312 -11.58 8.29 2.31
N CYS A 313 -10.90 9.43 2.48
CA CYS A 313 -10.81 10.47 1.49
C CYS A 313 -10.17 9.93 0.20
N VAL A 314 -10.84 10.14 -0.93
CA VAL A 314 -10.36 9.71 -2.25
C VAL A 314 -9.03 10.39 -2.63
N TYR A 315 -8.81 11.62 -2.19
CA TYR A 315 -7.62 12.41 -2.52
C TYR A 315 -6.43 12.14 -1.57
N ASN A 316 -6.70 11.85 -0.30
CA ASN A 316 -5.67 11.57 0.69
C ASN A 316 -6.19 10.58 1.76
N PRO A 317 -5.78 9.29 1.72
CA PRO A 317 -6.29 8.25 2.61
C PRO A 317 -6.07 8.45 4.12
N SER A 318 -5.36 9.52 4.53
CA SER A 318 -5.17 9.92 5.92
C SER A 318 -6.41 10.59 6.52
N PHE A 319 -7.32 11.10 5.67
CA PHE A 319 -8.56 11.76 6.08
C PHE A 319 -9.78 10.91 5.69
N THR A 320 -10.95 11.27 6.22
CA THR A 320 -12.25 10.73 5.77
C THR A 320 -12.87 11.61 4.69
N ASN A 321 -13.79 11.08 3.88
CA ASN A 321 -14.55 11.87 2.89
C ASN A 321 -15.37 13.02 3.52
N GLU A 322 -15.70 12.93 4.81
CA GLU A 322 -16.42 13.96 5.56
C GLU A 322 -15.49 15.04 6.14
N ASP A 323 -14.17 14.84 6.05
CA ASP A 323 -13.18 15.80 6.55
C ASP A 323 -13.10 17.03 5.64
N LYS A 324 -12.98 18.23 6.22
CA LYS A 324 -12.78 19.48 5.46
C LYS A 324 -11.48 19.46 4.64
N GLU A 325 -10.51 18.67 5.09
CA GLU A 325 -9.25 18.44 4.37
C GLU A 325 -9.46 17.56 3.12
N CYS A 326 -10.56 16.82 3.01
CA CYS A 326 -10.87 16.03 1.82
C CYS A 326 -11.46 16.87 0.69
N GLN A 327 -10.64 17.73 0.10
CA GLN A 327 -11.03 18.56 -1.03
C GLN A 327 -10.05 18.42 -2.20
N PRO A 328 -10.57 18.46 -3.45
CA PRO A 328 -9.74 18.37 -4.63
C PRO A 328 -8.94 19.66 -4.83
N CYS A 329 -7.83 19.55 -5.56
CA CYS A 329 -7.13 20.70 -6.10
C CYS A 329 -8.06 21.47 -7.05
N PRO A 330 -8.24 22.80 -6.88
CA PRO A 330 -9.17 23.59 -7.70
C PRO A 330 -8.89 23.50 -9.20
N ALA A 331 -7.61 23.36 -9.56
CA ALA A 331 -7.13 23.30 -10.94
C ALA A 331 -6.98 21.87 -11.49
N ASN A 332 -7.13 20.84 -10.65
CA ASN A 332 -7.11 19.43 -11.06
C ASN A 332 -7.90 18.56 -10.07
N LYS A 333 -9.07 18.07 -10.49
CA LYS A 333 -10.01 17.36 -9.60
C LYS A 333 -9.51 16.02 -9.08
N ASP A 334 -8.43 15.48 -9.63
CA ASP A 334 -7.88 14.17 -9.25
C ASP A 334 -6.78 14.28 -8.19
N LEU A 335 -6.34 15.50 -7.87
CA LEU A 335 -5.28 15.76 -6.89
C LEU A 335 -5.85 16.30 -5.59
N TRP A 336 -5.14 16.06 -4.49
CA TRP A 336 -5.43 16.71 -3.22
C TRP A 336 -4.97 18.18 -3.26
N TYR A 337 -5.75 19.09 -2.67
CA TYR A 337 -5.48 20.53 -2.76
C TYR A 337 -4.17 20.99 -2.08
N LYS A 338 -3.64 20.21 -1.14
CA LYS A 338 -2.33 20.43 -0.48
C LYS A 338 -1.22 19.54 -1.06
N ASP A 339 -1.50 18.81 -2.13
CA ASP A 339 -0.45 18.07 -2.83
C ASP A 339 0.57 19.04 -3.43
N LYS A 340 1.85 18.69 -3.37
CA LYS A 340 2.93 19.47 -4.02
C LYS A 340 2.68 19.66 -5.52
N ASP A 341 2.02 18.69 -6.16
CA ASP A 341 1.67 18.71 -7.58
C ASP A 341 0.43 19.59 -7.87
N CYS A 342 -0.28 20.07 -6.83
CA CYS A 342 -1.33 21.10 -6.93
C CYS A 342 -0.74 22.53 -7.00
N THR A 343 0.44 22.67 -7.60
CA THR A 343 1.06 23.97 -7.87
C THR A 343 1.55 24.02 -9.31
N PRO A 344 1.45 25.16 -10.01
CA PRO A 344 1.98 25.30 -11.36
C PRO A 344 3.48 25.03 -11.40
N GLN A 345 3.93 24.21 -12.35
CA GLN A 345 5.36 23.90 -12.56
C GLN A 345 5.71 24.10 -14.03
N VAL A 346 6.52 25.11 -14.33
CA VAL A 346 6.92 25.46 -15.70
C VAL A 346 8.43 25.34 -15.82
N ALA A 347 8.87 24.64 -16.86
CA ALA A 347 10.25 24.61 -17.31
C ALA A 347 10.40 25.51 -18.54
N SER A 348 11.59 26.11 -18.69
CA SER A 348 11.98 26.90 -19.86
C SER A 348 13.21 26.28 -20.51
N GLY A 349 13.37 26.53 -21.81
CA GLY A 349 14.56 26.14 -22.55
C GLY A 349 14.81 27.04 -23.75
N LYS A 350 16.05 27.11 -24.17
CA LYS A 350 16.53 27.98 -25.23
C LYS A 350 17.61 27.32 -26.08
N ASP A 351 17.52 27.57 -27.38
CA ASP A 351 18.52 27.20 -28.37
C ASP A 351 18.84 28.41 -29.25
N ALA A 352 20.05 28.44 -29.83
CA ALA A 352 20.46 29.46 -30.78
C ALA A 352 21.17 28.87 -32.00
N THR A 353 20.85 29.41 -33.17
CA THR A 353 21.35 28.96 -34.47
C THR A 353 21.92 30.15 -35.24
N ASN A 354 23.14 30.02 -35.77
CA ASN A 354 23.72 30.99 -36.68
C ASN A 354 23.24 30.70 -38.10
N LEU A 355 22.35 31.55 -38.61
CA LEU A 355 21.70 31.40 -39.92
C LEU A 355 22.64 31.73 -41.09
N THR A 356 23.74 32.45 -40.85
CA THR A 356 24.67 32.92 -41.89
C THR A 356 25.92 32.05 -41.98
N GLN A 357 26.22 31.23 -40.97
CA GLN A 357 27.28 30.23 -40.97
C GLN A 357 26.73 28.80 -41.11
N GLY A 358 25.86 28.59 -42.10
CA GLY A 358 25.38 27.26 -42.47
C GLY A 358 24.35 26.63 -41.51
N ASN A 359 23.57 27.44 -40.78
CA ASN A 359 22.57 26.98 -39.80
C ASN A 359 23.19 26.12 -38.69
N THR A 360 24.39 26.50 -38.24
CA THR A 360 25.11 25.80 -37.18
C THR A 360 24.65 26.28 -35.80
N LYS A 361 24.81 25.44 -34.77
CA LYS A 361 24.51 25.84 -33.39
C LYS A 361 25.41 27.01 -33.01
N ALA A 362 24.82 28.14 -32.64
CA ALA A 362 25.56 29.39 -32.50
C ALA A 362 26.65 29.33 -31.42
N GLU A 363 26.45 28.55 -30.34
CA GLU A 363 27.44 28.33 -29.28
C GLU A 363 28.72 27.61 -29.74
N THR A 364 28.70 27.00 -30.93
CA THR A 364 29.84 26.21 -31.45
C THR A 364 30.73 26.97 -32.42
N VAL A 365 30.33 28.18 -32.81
CA VAL A 365 31.04 29.03 -33.77
C VAL A 365 31.19 30.44 -33.20
N THR A 366 32.22 31.16 -33.64
CA THR A 366 32.34 32.59 -33.32
C THR A 366 31.51 33.39 -34.30
N ALA A 367 30.58 34.20 -33.80
CA ALA A 367 29.73 35.06 -34.58
C ALA A 367 30.53 36.25 -35.13
N ASN A 368 30.40 36.50 -36.43
CA ASN A 368 31.07 37.59 -37.14
C ASN A 368 30.13 38.76 -37.36
N ALA A 369 30.70 39.92 -37.70
CA ALA A 369 29.92 41.09 -38.09
C ALA A 369 28.89 40.74 -39.18
N SER A 370 27.68 41.30 -39.05
CA SER A 370 26.52 41.01 -39.92
C SER A 370 25.95 39.59 -39.88
N ASP A 371 26.44 38.69 -39.00
CA ASP A 371 25.80 37.39 -38.82
C ASP A 371 24.38 37.52 -38.28
N ARG A 372 23.51 36.58 -38.64
CA ARG A 372 22.14 36.50 -38.12
C ARG A 372 22.00 35.33 -37.19
N ILE A 373 21.59 35.59 -35.96
CA ILE A 373 21.37 34.57 -34.94
C ILE A 373 19.88 34.44 -34.69
N GLU A 374 19.35 33.24 -34.94
CA GLU A 374 18.01 32.85 -34.55
C GLU A 374 18.05 32.28 -33.13
N TYR A 375 17.21 32.82 -32.24
CA TYR A 375 16.96 32.27 -30.93
C TYR A 375 15.59 31.62 -30.89
N LYS A 376 15.53 30.40 -30.36
CA LYS A 376 14.29 29.65 -30.14
C LYS A 376 14.10 29.44 -28.65
N VAL A 377 13.08 30.08 -28.08
CA VAL A 377 12.75 30.02 -26.65
C VAL A 377 11.47 29.22 -26.44
N SER A 378 11.42 28.37 -25.42
CA SER A 378 10.31 27.45 -25.19
C SER A 378 9.91 27.40 -23.72
N LEU A 379 8.62 27.46 -23.45
CA LEU A 379 8.02 27.18 -22.15
C LEU A 379 7.26 25.86 -22.19
N TYR A 380 7.39 25.06 -21.14
CA TYR A 380 6.74 23.76 -21.02
C TYR A 380 6.17 23.57 -19.63
N ASN A 381 4.88 23.26 -19.53
CA ASN A 381 4.27 22.91 -18.25
C ASN A 381 4.57 21.44 -17.92
N VAL A 382 5.48 21.24 -16.97
CA VAL A 382 5.88 19.92 -16.44
C VAL A 382 5.00 19.47 -15.27
N GLY A 383 4.12 20.35 -14.80
CA GLY A 383 3.21 20.10 -13.68
C GLY A 383 1.91 19.42 -14.10
N LYS A 384 1.04 19.22 -13.10
CA LYS A 384 -0.28 18.58 -13.26
C LYS A 384 -1.45 19.57 -13.24
N VAL A 385 -1.17 20.86 -13.07
CA VAL A 385 -2.16 21.95 -13.10
C VAL A 385 -1.77 22.98 -14.17
N PRO A 386 -2.74 23.70 -14.77
CA PRO A 386 -2.44 24.80 -15.68
C PRO A 386 -1.54 25.86 -15.05
N ALA A 387 -0.69 26.48 -15.87
CA ALA A 387 0.25 27.50 -15.44
C ALA A 387 0.14 28.74 -16.34
N THR A 388 -0.03 29.91 -15.73
CA THR A 388 0.00 31.19 -16.45
C THR A 388 1.32 31.87 -16.14
N VAL A 389 2.08 32.19 -17.18
CA VAL A 389 3.41 32.80 -17.08
C VAL A 389 3.56 33.90 -18.12
N GLU A 390 4.29 34.96 -17.76
CA GLU A 390 4.70 36.00 -18.70
C GLU A 390 5.79 35.44 -19.62
N PHE A 391 5.51 35.34 -20.91
CA PHE A 391 6.50 34.92 -21.90
C PHE A 391 7.29 36.15 -22.36
N LYS A 392 8.50 36.30 -21.83
CA LYS A 392 9.40 37.42 -22.13
C LYS A 392 10.86 36.99 -22.12
N GLU A 393 11.69 37.77 -22.78
CA GLU A 393 13.12 37.55 -22.98
C GLU A 393 13.91 38.82 -22.66
N GLU A 394 14.96 38.71 -21.87
CA GLU A 394 15.89 39.80 -21.56
C GLU A 394 17.00 39.81 -22.62
N LEU A 395 17.21 40.92 -23.31
CA LEU A 395 18.14 41.02 -24.44
C LEU A 395 19.23 42.08 -24.25
N SER A 396 19.43 42.61 -23.04
CA SER A 396 20.37 43.71 -22.76
C SER A 396 21.76 43.43 -23.31
N ASP A 397 22.36 42.30 -22.92
CA ASP A 397 23.68 41.84 -23.34
C ASP A 397 23.74 41.52 -24.85
N VAL A 398 22.74 40.81 -25.36
CA VAL A 398 22.63 40.47 -26.80
C VAL A 398 22.59 41.72 -27.68
N LEU A 399 21.87 42.76 -27.26
CA LEU A 399 21.69 44.01 -28.00
C LEU A 399 22.87 44.97 -27.89
N GLU A 400 23.90 44.65 -27.10
CA GLU A 400 25.17 45.38 -27.11
C GLU A 400 25.91 45.19 -28.44
N TYR A 401 25.72 44.02 -29.08
CA TYR A 401 26.42 43.60 -30.30
C TYR A 401 25.51 43.48 -31.53
N SER A 402 24.19 43.52 -31.33
CA SER A 402 23.22 43.20 -32.36
C SER A 402 22.01 44.11 -32.33
N THR A 403 21.23 44.09 -33.41
CA THR A 403 19.90 44.70 -33.46
C THR A 403 18.85 43.61 -33.67
N LEU A 404 17.69 43.78 -33.05
CA LEU A 404 16.56 42.87 -33.24
C LEU A 404 16.00 43.07 -34.66
N GLN A 405 16.04 42.01 -35.48
CA GLN A 405 15.61 42.05 -36.87
C GLN A 405 14.19 41.49 -37.04
N ASP A 406 13.91 40.35 -36.40
CA ASP A 406 12.59 39.74 -36.34
C ASP A 406 12.24 39.52 -34.87
N ASN A 407 11.14 40.12 -34.41
CA ASN A 407 10.68 40.04 -33.03
C ASN A 407 9.81 38.79 -32.76
N GLY A 408 9.53 37.97 -33.77
CA GLY A 408 8.72 36.76 -33.59
C GLY A 408 7.31 37.05 -33.09
N GLY A 409 6.76 38.23 -33.41
CA GLY A 409 5.47 38.72 -32.91
C GLY A 409 5.49 39.25 -31.47
N GLY A 410 6.68 39.44 -30.87
CA GLY A 410 6.84 40.06 -29.55
C GLY A 410 7.06 41.57 -29.64
N THR A 411 6.90 42.28 -28.52
CA THR A 411 7.15 43.72 -28.42
C THR A 411 8.41 43.99 -27.60
N LEU A 412 9.40 44.65 -28.21
CA LEU A 412 10.63 45.05 -27.52
C LEU A 412 10.40 46.36 -26.76
N ASN A 413 10.61 46.34 -25.45
CA ASN A 413 10.73 47.55 -24.67
C ASN A 413 12.18 48.07 -24.79
N THR A 414 12.35 49.24 -25.42
CA THR A 414 13.67 49.79 -25.75
C THR A 414 14.47 50.24 -24.55
N ASP A 415 13.83 50.51 -23.40
CA ASP A 415 14.49 51.01 -22.20
C ASP A 415 15.02 49.84 -21.36
N SER A 416 14.16 48.87 -21.08
CA SER A 416 14.50 47.67 -20.31
C SER A 416 15.18 46.56 -21.13
N LYS A 417 15.21 46.69 -22.46
CA LYS A 417 15.72 45.68 -23.42
C LYS A 417 15.01 44.32 -23.33
N VAL A 418 13.78 44.29 -22.80
CA VAL A 418 12.97 43.08 -22.69
C VAL A 418 12.03 42.94 -23.89
N LEU A 419 12.09 41.80 -24.58
CA LEU A 419 11.15 41.37 -25.62
C LEU A 419 10.01 40.56 -24.98
N SER A 420 8.75 40.96 -25.14
CA SER A 420 7.59 40.29 -24.50
C SER A 420 6.53 39.84 -25.50
N TRP A 421 5.98 38.63 -25.28
CA TRP A 421 4.80 38.10 -25.96
C TRP A 421 3.56 38.07 -25.02
N GLY A 422 3.67 38.66 -23.83
CA GLY A 422 2.61 38.72 -22.82
C GLY A 422 2.38 37.41 -22.06
N SER A 423 1.29 37.39 -21.28
CA SER A 423 0.86 36.23 -20.50
C SER A 423 0.36 35.08 -21.40
N VAL A 424 0.93 33.89 -21.20
CA VAL A 424 0.45 32.65 -21.82
C VAL A 424 -0.02 31.67 -20.74
N THR A 425 -1.07 30.92 -21.02
CA THR A 425 -1.56 29.84 -20.15
C THR A 425 -1.26 28.50 -20.78
N LEU A 426 -0.48 27.66 -20.09
CA LEU A 426 -0.06 26.33 -20.52
C LEU A 426 -0.85 25.27 -19.77
N LYS A 427 -1.54 24.38 -20.51
CA LYS A 427 -2.14 23.17 -19.93
C LYS A 427 -1.04 22.19 -19.49
N PRO A 428 -1.33 21.24 -18.57
CA PRO A 428 -0.38 20.19 -18.21
C PRO A 428 0.19 19.48 -19.44
N GLY A 429 1.51 19.40 -19.55
CA GLY A 429 2.20 18.80 -20.69
C GLY A 429 2.15 19.61 -21.99
N GLU A 430 1.70 20.87 -21.96
CA GLU A 430 1.72 21.77 -23.13
C GLU A 430 3.07 22.47 -23.27
N LYS A 431 3.59 22.52 -24.51
CA LYS A 431 4.78 23.26 -24.90
C LYS A 431 4.41 24.40 -25.84
N GLN A 432 4.88 25.60 -25.54
CA GLN A 432 4.83 26.73 -26.47
C GLN A 432 6.22 27.25 -26.77
N THR A 433 6.43 27.65 -28.03
CA THR A 433 7.73 28.12 -28.53
C THR A 433 7.56 29.46 -29.25
N ARG A 434 8.56 30.34 -29.11
CA ARG A 434 8.73 31.55 -29.91
C ARG A 434 10.13 31.57 -30.50
N THR A 435 10.26 32.22 -31.64
CA THR A 435 11.52 32.38 -32.36
C THR A 435 11.70 33.85 -32.68
N PHE A 436 12.89 34.39 -32.46
CA PHE A 436 13.25 35.75 -32.85
C PHE A 436 14.67 35.76 -33.43
N VAL A 437 14.97 36.76 -34.25
CA VAL A 437 16.26 36.87 -34.96
C VAL A 437 16.91 38.20 -34.65
N VAL A 438 18.18 38.15 -34.28
CA VAL A 438 19.04 39.33 -34.17
C VAL A 438 20.09 39.32 -35.28
N ALA A 439 20.49 40.51 -35.72
CA ALA A 439 21.59 40.69 -36.66
C ALA A 439 22.74 41.40 -35.94
N LEU A 440 23.93 40.79 -35.94
CA LEU A 440 25.12 41.44 -35.41
C LEU A 440 25.41 42.72 -36.20
N ALA A 441 25.92 43.74 -35.50
CA ALA A 441 26.30 45.00 -36.13
C ALA A 441 27.31 44.77 -37.27
N ALA A 442 27.22 45.59 -38.31
CA ALA A 442 28.18 45.56 -39.42
C ALA A 442 29.61 45.95 -38.98
N GLU A 443 29.69 46.77 -37.93
CA GLU A 443 30.92 47.08 -37.20
C GLU A 443 30.68 46.74 -35.72
N ILE A 444 31.46 45.80 -35.19
CA ILE A 444 31.30 45.31 -33.80
C ILE A 444 31.81 46.38 -32.82
N PRO A 445 30.99 46.83 -31.84
CA PRO A 445 31.38 47.89 -30.92
C PRO A 445 32.66 47.59 -30.13
N ALA A 446 33.59 48.55 -30.14
CA ALA A 446 34.83 48.53 -29.36
C ALA A 446 34.67 49.10 -27.92
N THR A 447 33.44 49.29 -27.44
CA THR A 447 33.11 49.82 -26.10
C THR A 447 33.82 49.02 -24.99
N SER A 448 34.51 49.68 -24.07
CA SER A 448 35.19 49.01 -22.95
C SER A 448 34.22 48.19 -22.08
N ARG A 449 34.73 47.15 -21.42
CA ARG A 449 33.96 46.31 -20.50
C ARG A 449 33.36 47.14 -19.37
N GLY A 450 32.13 46.82 -18.98
CA GLY A 450 31.48 47.48 -17.85
C GLY A 450 32.27 47.28 -16.55
N THR A 451 32.49 48.36 -15.79
CA THR A 451 33.15 48.27 -14.47
C THR A 451 32.24 47.71 -13.39
N SER A 452 30.94 48.02 -13.45
CA SER A 452 29.93 47.54 -12.50
C SER A 452 29.27 46.22 -12.92
N GLU A 453 29.21 45.97 -14.24
CA GLU A 453 28.72 44.71 -14.80
C GLU A 453 29.80 44.16 -15.75
N PRO A 454 30.66 43.26 -15.24
CA PRO A 454 31.72 42.70 -16.05
C PRO A 454 31.19 41.91 -17.26
N SER A 455 29.99 41.34 -17.28
CA SER A 455 29.56 40.66 -18.53
C SER A 455 29.30 41.64 -19.69
N SER A 456 29.06 42.92 -19.39
CA SER A 456 28.79 43.93 -20.41
C SER A 456 30.02 44.20 -21.28
N TYR A 457 29.81 44.15 -22.59
CA TYR A 457 30.77 44.37 -23.66
C TYR A 457 32.00 43.44 -23.60
N ASP A 458 31.85 42.20 -23.10
CA ASP A 458 32.93 41.20 -22.90
C ASP A 458 33.23 40.29 -24.11
N CYS A 459 32.58 40.54 -25.25
CA CYS A 459 32.66 39.79 -26.51
C CYS A 459 31.97 38.43 -26.49
N ILE A 460 31.02 38.24 -25.57
CA ILE A 460 30.16 37.07 -25.52
C ILE A 460 28.72 37.58 -25.43
N MET A 461 27.89 37.27 -26.41
CA MET A 461 26.45 37.44 -26.25
C MET A 461 25.94 36.34 -25.32
N THR A 462 25.76 36.69 -24.06
CA THR A 462 25.23 35.85 -22.99
C THR A 462 23.73 36.09 -22.87
N ASN A 463 22.96 35.01 -22.93
CA ASN A 463 21.53 35.12 -22.77
C ASN A 463 20.93 33.92 -22.03
N ALA A 464 20.06 34.20 -21.06
CA ALA A 464 19.49 33.20 -20.18
C ALA A 464 17.96 33.11 -20.29
N PHE A 465 17.47 31.92 -20.58
CA PHE A 465 16.05 31.57 -20.54
C PHE A 465 15.88 30.09 -20.17
N GLY A 466 15.78 29.80 -18.88
CA GLY A 466 15.83 28.43 -18.35
C GLY A 466 17.24 27.85 -18.33
N ASN A 467 17.89 27.82 -19.50
CA ASN A 467 19.33 27.60 -19.66
C ASN A 467 20.00 28.85 -20.24
N THR A 468 21.33 28.89 -20.13
CA THR A 468 22.16 29.96 -20.68
C THR A 468 22.72 29.54 -22.04
N VAL A 469 22.70 30.46 -22.99
CA VAL A 469 23.35 30.36 -24.30
C VAL A 469 24.42 31.45 -24.35
N ASN A 470 25.66 31.04 -24.64
CA ASN A 470 26.81 31.94 -24.78
C ASN A 470 27.35 31.86 -26.20
N ILE A 471 27.39 32.98 -26.90
CA ILE A 471 27.87 33.05 -28.29
C ILE A 471 29.06 34.01 -28.33
N ASN A 472 30.25 33.46 -28.63
CA ASN A 472 31.45 34.27 -28.80
C ASN A 472 31.30 35.19 -30.01
N VAL A 473 31.67 36.46 -29.85
CA VAL A 473 31.65 37.48 -30.89
C VAL A 473 33.09 37.80 -31.31
N ASN A 474 33.34 37.88 -32.61
CA ASN A 474 34.65 38.24 -33.15
C ASN A 474 34.94 39.74 -32.97
N CYS A 475 35.34 40.13 -31.77
CA CYS A 475 35.77 41.49 -31.44
C CYS A 475 37.18 41.82 -31.96
N SER A 476 37.44 43.11 -32.20
CA SER A 476 38.77 43.59 -32.61
C SER A 476 39.80 43.54 -31.47
N GLY A 477 41.09 43.44 -31.84
CA GLY A 477 42.22 43.12 -30.96
C GLY A 477 42.43 43.96 -29.66
N PRO A 478 42.04 45.24 -29.54
CA PRO A 478 42.21 46.00 -28.30
C PRO A 478 41.46 45.45 -27.08
N LYS A 479 40.41 44.64 -27.27
CA LYS A 479 39.59 44.06 -26.17
C LYS A 479 40.20 42.84 -25.49
N VAL A 480 41.03 42.06 -26.19
CA VAL A 480 41.64 40.81 -25.67
C VAL A 480 42.61 41.10 -24.51
N VAL A 481 43.08 42.34 -24.36
CA VAL A 481 44.03 42.76 -23.33
C VAL A 481 43.34 43.03 -21.97
N GLU A 482 42.04 43.33 -21.92
CA GLU A 482 41.27 43.58 -20.68
C GLU A 482 41.01 42.29 -19.86
N GLU A 483 40.99 41.12 -20.50
CA GLU A 483 40.65 39.83 -19.88
C GLU A 483 41.78 39.23 -19.01
N ILE A 484 43.03 39.66 -19.25
CA ILE A 484 44.22 39.11 -18.58
C ILE A 484 44.41 39.71 -17.17
N VAL A 485 43.75 40.83 -16.85
CA VAL A 485 43.95 41.56 -15.58
C VAL A 485 43.03 41.07 -14.44
N SER A 486 42.00 40.26 -14.73
CA SER A 486 40.99 39.79 -13.74
C SER A 486 41.21 38.38 -13.16
N GLN A 487 42.18 37.59 -13.64
CA GLN A 487 42.44 36.21 -13.18
C GLN A 487 43.53 36.07 -12.10
N LEU A 488 43.56 36.95 -11.10
CA LEU A 488 44.25 36.68 -9.83
C LEU A 488 43.22 36.11 -8.84
N PRO A 489 43.27 34.81 -8.47
CA PRO A 489 42.21 34.21 -7.67
C PRO A 489 42.27 34.63 -6.19
N SER A 490 41.13 35.03 -5.63
CA SER A 490 40.90 35.12 -4.19
C SER A 490 40.26 33.82 -3.69
N THR A 491 41.03 32.96 -3.00
CA THR A 491 40.50 31.73 -2.39
C THR A 491 39.82 32.05 -1.05
N GLY A 492 38.55 31.64 -0.88
CA GLY A 492 37.80 31.80 0.37
C GLY A 492 38.27 30.87 1.52
N PRO A 493 38.01 31.21 2.80
CA PRO A 493 38.62 30.51 3.94
C PRO A 493 37.99 29.16 4.32
N SER A 494 36.71 28.90 4.05
CA SER A 494 35.93 27.78 4.62
C SER A 494 36.11 26.44 3.89
N GLU A 495 36.06 26.43 2.56
CA GLU A 495 36.17 25.19 1.78
C GLU A 495 37.58 24.57 1.88
N ASN A 496 38.60 25.41 2.08
CA ASN A 496 39.98 24.98 2.31
C ASN A 496 40.18 24.26 3.65
N ILE A 497 39.33 24.51 4.66
CA ILE A 497 39.53 23.98 6.03
C ILE A 497 38.93 22.58 6.20
N LEU A 498 37.75 22.30 5.63
CA LEU A 498 37.07 21.00 5.76
C LEU A 498 37.77 19.88 4.98
N PHE A 499 38.22 20.21 3.77
CA PHE A 499 39.01 19.31 2.93
C PHE A 499 40.40 19.03 3.57
N ALA A 500 41.02 20.04 4.19
CA ALA A 500 42.25 19.89 4.96
C ALA A 500 42.07 19.01 6.24
N GLY A 501 40.85 18.87 6.77
CA GLY A 501 40.57 18.08 7.99
C GLY A 501 40.48 16.56 7.75
N ILE A 502 39.79 16.12 6.71
CA ILE A 502 39.64 14.69 6.37
C ILE A 502 40.93 14.15 5.75
N VAL A 503 41.56 14.94 4.87
CA VAL A 503 42.91 14.65 4.38
C VAL A 503 43.91 14.76 5.52
N GLY A 504 43.74 15.70 6.46
CA GLY A 504 44.57 15.84 7.66
C GLY A 504 44.52 14.65 8.61
N SER A 505 43.34 14.09 8.92
CA SER A 505 43.18 12.86 9.72
C SER A 505 43.64 11.60 8.97
N ILE A 506 43.87 11.72 7.66
CA ILE A 506 44.46 10.76 6.72
C ILE A 506 45.92 11.14 6.31
N VAL A 507 46.50 12.24 6.81
CA VAL A 507 47.92 12.66 6.68
C VAL A 507 48.69 12.69 8.02
N THR A 508 48.00 12.84 9.15
CA THR A 508 48.46 12.68 10.57
C THR A 508 48.94 11.26 11.07
N TYR A 509 48.15 10.20 11.30
CA TYR A 509 48.53 8.78 11.53
C TYR A 509 49.74 8.23 10.73
N PHE A 510 49.80 8.33 9.40
CA PHE A 510 51.02 8.05 8.63
C PHE A 510 52.16 9.04 8.93
N TYR A 511 51.93 10.35 9.07
CA TYR A 511 52.97 11.33 9.46
C TYR A 511 53.59 11.02 10.83
N ALA A 512 52.77 10.62 11.80
CA ALA A 512 53.19 10.15 13.10
C ALA A 512 54.05 8.88 12.97
N ARG A 513 53.62 7.92 12.14
CA ARG A 513 54.36 6.69 11.84
C ARG A 513 55.72 6.94 11.16
N SER A 514 55.86 7.99 10.35
CA SER A 514 57.15 8.35 9.72
C SER A 514 58.14 9.05 10.62
N ARG A 515 57.62 9.98 11.44
CA ARG A 515 58.46 10.73 12.37
C ARG A 515 59.10 9.79 13.38
N GLN A 516 58.37 8.75 13.79
CA GLN A 516 58.91 7.67 14.58
C GLN A 516 60.13 7.03 13.89
N MET A 517 59.99 6.59 12.63
CA MET A 517 61.07 5.96 11.87
C MET A 517 62.27 6.88 11.59
N THR A 518 62.09 8.19 11.47
CA THR A 518 63.20 9.14 11.16
C THR A 518 64.04 9.48 12.39
N LYS A 519 63.43 9.55 13.59
CA LYS A 519 64.17 9.75 14.84
C LYS A 519 65.10 8.57 15.12
N GLU A 520 64.64 7.36 14.87
CA GLU A 520 65.42 6.13 15.00
C GLU A 520 66.68 6.16 14.11
N VAL A 521 66.59 6.63 12.86
CA VAL A 521 67.73 6.71 11.91
C VAL A 521 68.80 7.71 12.34
N ARG A 522 68.42 8.83 12.98
CA ARG A 522 69.34 9.94 13.31
C ARG A 522 70.16 9.67 14.57
N LEU A 523 69.56 9.01 15.56
CA LEU A 523 70.26 8.58 16.77
C LEU A 523 71.41 7.62 16.39
N ILE A 524 71.11 6.64 15.53
CA ILE A 524 72.08 5.68 15.01
C ILE A 524 73.28 6.36 14.33
N ARG A 525 73.07 7.45 13.56
CA ARG A 525 74.17 8.15 12.87
C ARG A 525 75.02 9.02 13.80
N LYS A 526 74.43 9.55 14.87
CA LYS A 526 75.12 10.42 15.84
C LYS A 526 76.09 9.59 16.68
N GLU A 527 75.62 8.45 17.19
CA GLU A 527 76.42 7.56 18.02
C GLU A 527 77.60 6.95 17.26
N PHE A 528 77.40 6.67 15.97
CA PHE A 528 78.47 6.23 15.07
C PHE A 528 79.60 7.26 14.89
N ASN A 529 79.28 8.56 14.76
CA ASN A 529 80.29 9.61 14.57
C ASN A 529 80.99 10.05 15.87
N MET A 530 80.35 9.81 17.02
CA MET A 530 80.95 10.03 18.34
C MET A 530 81.81 8.84 18.77
N GLY A 531 81.97 7.82 17.91
CA GLY A 531 82.83 6.66 18.12
C GLY A 531 82.33 5.70 19.21
N THR A 532 81.06 5.80 19.61
CA THR A 532 80.47 4.96 20.67
C THR A 532 79.83 3.68 20.14
N ILE A 533 79.75 3.50 18.82
CA ILE A 533 79.25 2.31 18.11
C ILE A 533 80.15 2.03 16.91
#